data_AF-A0A9W8HVM1-F1
#
_entry.id   AF-A0A9W8HVM1-F1
#
_cell.length_a   1.000
_cell.length_b   1.000
_cell.length_c   1.000
_cell.angle_alpha   90.00
_cell.angle_beta   90.00
_cell.angle_gamma   90.00
#
_symmetry.space_group_name_H-M   'P 1'
#
loop_
_entity.id
_entity.type
_entity.pdbx_description
1 polymer ?
#
loop_
_entity_poly.entity_id
_entity_poly.type
_entity_poly.pdbx_seq_one_letter_code
_entity_poly.pdbx_strand_id
1 'polypeptide(L)'
;MMYYLGAVQWLLQHLGRLVQKIMDTSGTESLVAAAAPFLGQIENALLVKDYLEHMTSSELHACMTAGFATVSGSTLQGYVALGVSAKNIITACIMSIPCSLALSKIRYPETEESMTRGRVVAPPRDTGEANILHAIGNGAMTGINLSLLVAANLIAVIALVDLADFLLTWLGEFVSIRGLTMEMVVGYVLYPYAWLLGVPTENILDVSQLLGLKFIANEFVAYNKLNDASNGPSLKSQMTVRAQTIAEFALCGFGNFSSIAQQIGTLGALAPSRKGEVSRIALSACITGSIATTVTAAIVSMVI
;
A
#
# COMPACT_ATOMS: atom_id res chain seq x y z
N MET A 1 -7.27 -21.27 2.58
CA MET A 1 -8.59 -21.74 3.08
C MET A 1 -9.78 -21.00 2.48
N MET A 2 -10.04 -19.72 2.80
CA MET A 2 -11.28 -19.03 2.35
C MET A 2 -11.36 -18.89 0.83
N TYR A 3 -10.21 -18.82 0.17
CA TYR A 3 -10.11 -18.90 -1.29
C TYR A 3 -10.48 -20.30 -1.81
N TYR A 4 -9.98 -21.38 -1.20
CA TYR A 4 -10.39 -22.76 -1.54
C TYR A 4 -11.90 -23.00 -1.36
N LEU A 5 -12.51 -22.44 -0.31
CA LEU A 5 -13.96 -22.53 -0.05
C LEU A 5 -14.82 -21.72 -1.04
N GLY A 6 -14.22 -20.93 -1.93
CA GLY A 6 -14.95 -20.09 -2.87
C GLY A 6 -15.51 -18.79 -2.29
N ALA A 7 -15.32 -18.53 -0.99
CA ALA A 7 -15.89 -17.38 -0.30
C ALA A 7 -15.22 -16.06 -0.73
N VAL A 8 -13.89 -16.07 -0.90
CA VAL A 8 -13.15 -14.89 -1.39
C VAL A 8 -13.55 -14.60 -2.84
N GLN A 9 -13.61 -15.60 -3.72
CA GLN A 9 -14.00 -15.41 -5.11
C GLN A 9 -15.43 -14.88 -5.22
N TRP A 10 -16.35 -15.39 -4.39
CA TRP A 10 -17.71 -14.86 -4.32
C TRP A 10 -17.69 -13.38 -3.90
N LEU A 11 -16.97 -13.02 -2.84
CA LEU A 11 -16.85 -11.64 -2.37
C LEU A 11 -16.26 -10.72 -3.45
N LEU A 12 -15.14 -11.12 -4.05
CA LEU A 12 -14.42 -10.34 -5.06
C LEU A 12 -15.24 -10.15 -6.35
N GLN A 13 -16.04 -11.14 -6.75
CA GLN A 13 -16.95 -10.98 -7.89
C GLN A 13 -18.02 -9.93 -7.62
N HIS A 14 -18.62 -9.94 -6.42
CA HIS A 14 -19.68 -8.99 -6.09
C HIS A 14 -19.13 -7.57 -5.91
N LEU A 15 -18.02 -7.45 -5.16
CA LEU A 15 -17.37 -6.17 -4.94
C LEU A 15 -16.76 -5.62 -6.24
N GLY A 16 -16.13 -6.46 -7.04
CA GLY A 16 -15.59 -6.09 -8.35
C GLY A 16 -16.68 -5.59 -9.30
N ARG A 17 -17.84 -6.27 -9.39
CA ARG A 17 -18.98 -5.79 -10.19
C ARG A 17 -19.55 -4.47 -9.66
N LEU A 18 -19.61 -4.31 -8.35
CA LEU A 18 -20.07 -3.07 -7.72
C LEU A 18 -19.14 -1.90 -8.08
N VAL A 19 -17.83 -2.09 -7.89
CA VAL A 19 -16.79 -1.10 -8.23
C VAL A 19 -16.84 -0.77 -9.72
N GLN A 20 -16.89 -1.79 -10.58
CA GLN A 20 -16.97 -1.64 -12.02
C GLN A 20 -18.19 -0.79 -12.42
N LYS A 21 -19.36 -1.06 -11.84
CA LYS A 21 -20.60 -0.36 -12.17
C LYS A 21 -20.60 1.09 -11.69
N ILE A 22 -19.97 1.37 -10.55
CA ILE A 22 -19.90 2.71 -9.97
C ILE A 22 -18.85 3.56 -10.68
N MET A 23 -17.69 2.98 -11.01
CA MET A 23 -16.53 3.69 -11.53
C MET A 23 -16.41 3.65 -13.06
N ASP A 24 -17.23 2.85 -13.74
CA ASP A 24 -17.16 2.58 -15.19
C ASP A 24 -15.77 2.12 -15.66
N THR A 25 -15.08 1.37 -14.81
CA THR A 25 -13.75 0.81 -15.05
C THR A 25 -13.82 -0.57 -15.70
N SER A 26 -12.68 -1.08 -16.18
CA SER A 26 -12.62 -2.44 -16.74
C SER A 26 -12.83 -3.51 -15.67
N GLY A 27 -13.20 -4.72 -16.09
CA GLY A 27 -13.44 -5.82 -15.15
C GLY A 27 -12.20 -6.24 -14.36
N THR A 28 -11.03 -6.23 -14.99
CA THR A 28 -9.74 -6.62 -14.38
C THR A 28 -9.31 -5.62 -13.33
N GLU A 29 -9.26 -4.33 -13.64
CA GLU A 29 -8.81 -3.32 -12.69
C GLU A 29 -9.82 -3.14 -11.53
N SER A 30 -11.11 -3.30 -11.79
CA SER A 30 -12.15 -3.26 -10.75
C SER A 30 -12.03 -4.44 -9.78
N LEU A 31 -11.74 -5.63 -10.32
CA LEU A 31 -11.49 -6.82 -9.51
C LEU A 31 -10.23 -6.68 -8.65
N VAL A 32 -9.15 -6.16 -9.23
CA VAL A 32 -7.88 -5.91 -8.52
C VAL A 32 -8.06 -4.87 -7.44
N ALA A 33 -8.72 -3.75 -7.74
CA ALA A 33 -9.00 -2.72 -6.74
C ALA A 33 -9.88 -3.25 -5.60
N ALA A 34 -10.92 -4.03 -5.93
CA ALA A 34 -11.77 -4.68 -4.93
C ALA A 34 -11.03 -5.71 -4.07
N ALA A 35 -10.02 -6.37 -4.63
CA ALA A 35 -9.25 -7.40 -3.95
C ALA A 35 -8.09 -6.87 -3.11
N ALA A 36 -7.57 -5.69 -3.44
CA ALA A 36 -6.38 -5.11 -2.82
C ALA A 36 -6.42 -5.00 -1.27
N PRO A 37 -7.57 -4.71 -0.63
CA PRO A 37 -7.68 -4.75 0.84
C PRO A 37 -7.47 -6.13 1.47
N PHE A 38 -7.71 -7.19 0.71
CA PHE A 38 -7.70 -8.56 1.20
C PHE A 38 -6.43 -9.29 0.79
N LEU A 39 -6.08 -9.19 -0.49
CA LEU A 39 -4.96 -9.84 -1.14
C LEU A 39 -3.91 -8.77 -1.40
N GLY A 40 -2.72 -8.93 -0.79
CA GLY A 40 -1.67 -7.90 -0.86
C GLY A 40 -1.21 -7.63 -2.30
N GLN A 41 -0.39 -6.59 -2.51
CA GLN A 41 0.04 -6.18 -3.86
C GLN A 41 0.60 -7.33 -4.74
N ILE A 42 1.29 -8.30 -4.13
CA ILE A 42 1.87 -9.47 -4.83
C ILE A 42 0.78 -10.49 -5.19
N GLU A 43 -0.10 -10.82 -4.24
CA GLU A 43 -1.16 -11.82 -4.42
C GLU A 43 -2.24 -11.32 -5.38
N ASN A 44 -2.50 -10.01 -5.34
CA ASN A 44 -3.49 -9.37 -6.19
C ASN A 44 -3.10 -9.45 -7.67
N ALA A 45 -1.80 -9.39 -7.99
CA ALA A 45 -1.30 -9.58 -9.35
C ALA A 45 -1.60 -10.98 -9.91
N LEU A 46 -1.66 -12.01 -9.05
CA LEU A 46 -1.97 -13.38 -9.46
C LEU A 46 -3.41 -13.55 -9.92
N LEU A 47 -4.35 -12.75 -9.39
CA LEU A 47 -5.77 -12.82 -9.76
C LEU A 47 -6.01 -12.46 -11.22
N VAL A 48 -5.16 -11.60 -11.78
CA VAL A 48 -5.27 -11.09 -13.14
C VAL A 48 -4.13 -11.55 -14.04
N LYS A 49 -3.34 -12.54 -13.60
CA LYS A 49 -2.17 -13.06 -14.34
C LYS A 49 -2.45 -13.27 -15.83
N ASP A 50 -3.56 -13.94 -16.16
CA ASP A 50 -3.91 -14.30 -17.54
C ASP A 50 -4.30 -13.09 -18.40
N TYR A 51 -4.55 -11.93 -17.78
CA TYR A 51 -4.89 -10.67 -18.46
C TYR A 51 -3.70 -9.71 -18.53
N LEU A 52 -2.68 -9.84 -17.68
CA LEU A 52 -1.58 -8.87 -17.58
C LEU A 52 -0.87 -8.60 -18.91
N GLU A 53 -0.75 -9.59 -19.79
CA GLU A 53 -0.14 -9.38 -21.12
C GLU A 53 -1.00 -8.55 -22.07
N HIS A 54 -2.32 -8.53 -21.85
CA HIS A 54 -3.30 -7.89 -22.72
C HIS A 54 -3.95 -6.64 -22.11
N MET A 55 -3.60 -6.29 -20.87
CA MET A 55 -4.10 -5.10 -20.21
C MET A 55 -3.57 -3.83 -20.86
N THR A 56 -4.39 -2.81 -20.97
CA THR A 56 -3.92 -1.48 -21.40
C THR A 56 -2.93 -0.92 -20.38
N SER A 57 -2.14 0.09 -20.76
CA SER A 57 -1.25 0.76 -19.82
C SER A 57 -2.01 1.43 -18.66
N SER A 58 -3.24 1.91 -18.91
CA SER A 58 -4.09 2.50 -17.87
C SER A 58 -4.57 1.46 -16.87
N GLU A 59 -5.00 0.30 -17.34
CA GLU A 59 -5.38 -0.83 -16.47
C GLU A 59 -4.19 -1.31 -15.63
N LEU A 60 -3.00 -1.44 -16.21
CA LEU A 60 -1.80 -1.79 -15.44
C LEU A 60 -1.49 -0.74 -14.38
N HIS A 61 -1.53 0.55 -14.73
CA HIS A 61 -1.31 1.61 -13.76
C HIS A 61 -2.34 1.56 -12.62
N ALA A 62 -3.61 1.29 -12.93
CA ALA A 62 -4.67 1.16 -11.93
C ALA A 62 -4.45 -0.02 -10.99
N CYS A 63 -4.07 -1.19 -11.52
CA CYS A 63 -3.75 -2.36 -10.72
C CYS A 63 -2.59 -2.12 -9.76
N MET A 64 -1.51 -1.50 -10.26
CA MET A 64 -0.35 -1.16 -9.44
C MET A 64 -0.70 -0.13 -8.36
N THR A 65 -1.43 0.93 -8.75
CA THR A 65 -1.89 1.99 -7.84
C THR A 65 -2.75 1.43 -6.72
N ALA A 66 -3.71 0.55 -7.04
CA ALA A 66 -4.55 -0.11 -6.06
C ALA A 66 -3.72 -0.94 -5.06
N GLY A 67 -2.70 -1.66 -5.53
CA GLY A 67 -1.78 -2.40 -4.67
C GLY A 67 -0.98 -1.52 -3.71
N PHE A 68 -0.56 -0.32 -4.15
CA PHE A 68 0.14 0.64 -3.28
C PHE A 68 -0.80 1.38 -2.31
N ALA A 69 -2.07 1.55 -2.69
CA ALA A 69 -3.05 2.32 -1.95
C ALA A 69 -3.69 1.57 -0.76
N THR A 70 -3.39 0.29 -0.59
CA THR A 70 -3.94 -0.55 0.48
C THR A 70 -2.84 -1.32 1.20
N VAL A 71 -3.19 -1.95 2.31
CA VAL A 71 -2.40 -3.01 2.92
C VAL A 71 -3.10 -4.35 2.75
N SER A 72 -2.38 -5.45 2.98
CA SER A 72 -2.91 -6.80 2.88
C SER A 72 -3.61 -7.23 4.17
N GLY A 73 -4.61 -8.11 4.05
CA GLY A 73 -5.16 -8.84 5.18
C GLY A 73 -4.09 -9.69 5.91
N SER A 74 -3.05 -10.15 5.20
CA SER A 74 -1.94 -10.90 5.80
C SER A 74 -1.09 -10.06 6.76
N THR A 75 -0.91 -8.77 6.45
CA THR A 75 -0.13 -7.81 7.27
C THR A 75 -0.94 -7.16 8.38
N LEU A 76 -2.27 -7.21 8.30
CA LEU A 76 -3.19 -6.57 9.26
C LEU A 76 -2.87 -6.94 10.71
N GLN A 77 -2.67 -8.23 11.00
CA GLN A 77 -2.38 -8.68 12.36
C GLN A 77 -1.05 -8.13 12.88
N GLY A 78 -0.08 -7.90 12.00
CA GLY A 78 1.20 -7.27 12.33
C GLY A 78 1.00 -5.84 12.81
N TYR A 79 0.21 -5.03 12.09
CA TYR A 79 -0.09 -3.66 12.51
C TYR A 79 -0.92 -3.59 13.80
N VAL A 80 -1.87 -4.52 13.98
CA VAL A 80 -2.64 -4.62 15.23
C VAL A 80 -1.73 -4.96 16.40
N ALA A 81 -0.74 -5.84 16.21
CA ALA A 81 0.26 -6.15 17.22
C ALA A 81 1.15 -4.94 17.57
N LEU A 82 1.34 -4.00 16.63
CA LEU A 82 1.99 -2.71 16.86
C LEU A 82 1.08 -1.68 17.54
N GLY A 83 -0.17 -2.00 17.90
CA GLY A 83 -1.09 -1.07 18.57
C GLY A 83 -1.91 -0.16 17.65
N VAL A 84 -1.96 -0.48 16.36
CA VAL A 84 -2.80 0.24 15.37
C VAL A 84 -4.24 -0.30 15.42
N SER A 85 -5.21 0.61 15.32
CA SER A 85 -6.62 0.23 15.30
C SER A 85 -6.97 -0.59 14.05
N ALA A 86 -7.37 -1.86 14.23
CA ALA A 86 -7.87 -2.71 13.15
C ALA A 86 -9.05 -2.07 12.41
N LYS A 87 -9.92 -1.37 13.15
CA LYS A 87 -11.05 -0.61 12.59
C LYS A 87 -10.54 0.44 11.60
N ASN A 88 -9.53 1.22 11.98
CA ASN A 88 -9.02 2.30 11.13
C ASN A 88 -8.35 1.74 9.87
N ILE A 89 -7.56 0.66 9.98
CA ILE A 89 -6.95 0.00 8.82
C ILE A 89 -8.01 -0.53 7.85
N ILE A 90 -9.01 -1.26 8.35
CA ILE A 90 -10.08 -1.82 7.50
C ILE A 90 -10.86 -0.69 6.82
N THR A 91 -11.21 0.37 7.55
CA THR A 91 -11.89 1.54 6.99
C THR A 91 -11.04 2.21 5.91
N ALA A 92 -9.75 2.45 6.17
CA ALA A 92 -8.82 3.05 5.22
C ALA A 92 -8.71 2.23 3.93
N CYS A 93 -8.50 0.91 4.03
CA CYS A 93 -8.39 0.05 2.85
C CYS A 93 -9.66 0.05 1.99
N ILE A 94 -10.85 0.03 2.60
CA ILE A 94 -12.12 0.08 1.86
C ILE A 94 -12.28 1.42 1.14
N MET A 95 -11.94 2.54 1.80
CA MET A 95 -11.99 3.87 1.20
C MET A 95 -10.96 4.04 0.07
N SER A 96 -9.83 3.34 0.15
CA SER A 96 -8.78 3.38 -0.88
C SER A 96 -9.19 2.73 -2.20
N ILE A 97 -10.21 1.85 -2.21
CA ILE A 97 -10.70 1.21 -3.45
C ILE A 97 -11.12 2.26 -4.49
N PRO A 98 -12.14 3.12 -4.25
CA PRO A 98 -12.52 4.14 -5.22
C PRO A 98 -11.45 5.23 -5.38
N CYS A 99 -10.72 5.59 -4.32
CA CYS A 99 -9.71 6.64 -4.39
C CYS A 99 -8.54 6.26 -5.32
N SER A 100 -8.07 5.02 -5.24
CA SER A 100 -6.97 4.53 -6.07
C SER A 100 -7.35 4.48 -7.54
N LEU A 101 -8.55 4.01 -7.87
CA LEU A 101 -9.06 3.99 -9.24
C LEU A 101 -9.25 5.41 -9.79
N ALA A 102 -9.90 6.30 -9.02
CA ALA A 102 -10.14 7.67 -9.45
C ALA A 102 -8.81 8.40 -9.75
N LEU A 103 -7.85 8.35 -8.82
CA LEU A 103 -6.56 9.02 -9.00
C LEU A 103 -5.73 8.37 -10.10
N SER A 104 -5.77 7.03 -10.23
CA SER A 104 -5.12 6.34 -11.34
C SER A 104 -5.66 6.79 -12.68
N LYS A 105 -6.99 6.90 -12.85
CA LYS A 105 -7.60 7.32 -14.11
C LYS A 105 -7.43 8.81 -14.40
N ILE A 106 -7.23 9.65 -13.38
CA ILE A 106 -6.81 11.05 -13.58
C ILE A 106 -5.36 11.11 -14.08
N ARG A 107 -4.47 10.30 -13.49
CA ARG A 107 -3.04 10.31 -13.81
C ARG A 107 -2.73 9.62 -15.14
N TYR A 108 -3.38 8.49 -15.40
CA TYR A 108 -3.18 7.64 -16.55
C TYR A 108 -4.55 7.23 -17.13
N PRO A 109 -5.22 8.14 -17.87
CA PRO A 109 -6.55 7.90 -18.42
C PRO A 109 -6.58 6.71 -19.38
N GLU A 110 -7.75 6.08 -19.49
CA GLU A 110 -7.97 4.99 -20.45
C GLU A 110 -8.09 5.55 -21.88
N THR A 111 -7.18 5.18 -22.76
CA THR A 111 -7.18 5.60 -24.17
C THR A 111 -7.41 4.45 -25.14
N GLU A 112 -7.37 3.22 -24.64
CA GLU A 112 -7.47 1.99 -25.43
C GLU A 112 -8.72 1.21 -25.06
N GLU A 113 -9.12 0.26 -25.90
CA GLU A 113 -10.27 -0.60 -25.62
C GLU A 113 -9.83 -1.81 -24.80
N SER A 114 -10.24 -1.87 -23.54
CA SER A 114 -9.98 -3.01 -22.66
C SER A 114 -10.73 -4.26 -23.11
N MET A 115 -10.04 -5.40 -23.12
CA MET A 115 -10.65 -6.72 -23.39
C MET A 115 -11.71 -7.13 -22.34
N THR A 116 -11.69 -6.53 -21.16
CA THR A 116 -12.61 -6.87 -20.05
C THR A 116 -13.62 -5.76 -19.75
N ARG A 117 -13.76 -4.80 -20.68
CA ARG A 117 -14.77 -3.75 -20.57
C ARG A 117 -16.17 -4.37 -20.40
N GLY A 118 -16.92 -3.88 -19.41
CA GLY A 118 -18.27 -4.39 -19.12
C GLY A 118 -18.34 -5.81 -18.53
N ARG A 119 -17.22 -6.51 -18.29
CA ARG A 119 -17.23 -7.89 -17.77
C ARG A 119 -16.16 -8.13 -16.70
N VAL A 120 -16.59 -8.34 -15.45
CA VAL A 120 -15.74 -8.91 -14.40
C VAL A 120 -15.69 -10.43 -14.57
N VAL A 121 -14.52 -10.97 -14.94
CA VAL A 121 -14.29 -12.41 -14.95
C VAL A 121 -13.91 -12.86 -13.55
N ALA A 122 -14.57 -13.91 -13.08
CA ALA A 122 -14.28 -14.52 -11.79
C ALA A 122 -12.84 -15.05 -11.75
N PRO A 123 -12.11 -14.89 -10.63
CA PRO A 123 -10.89 -15.67 -10.42
C PRO A 123 -11.18 -17.16 -10.55
N PRO A 124 -10.25 -17.97 -11.09
CA PRO A 124 -10.40 -19.41 -11.17
C PRO A 124 -10.76 -20.01 -9.80
N ARG A 125 -11.73 -20.92 -9.79
CA ARG A 125 -12.12 -21.67 -8.58
C ARG A 125 -11.18 -22.85 -8.29
N ASP A 126 -10.62 -23.45 -9.35
CA ASP A 126 -9.66 -24.51 -9.17
C ASP A 126 -8.33 -23.93 -8.72
N THR A 127 -7.97 -24.30 -7.51
CA THR A 127 -6.81 -23.78 -6.78
C THR A 127 -5.71 -24.85 -6.69
N GLY A 128 -6.00 -26.06 -7.19
CA GLY A 128 -5.07 -27.20 -7.21
C GLY A 128 -4.96 -27.94 -5.87
N GLU A 129 -5.59 -27.46 -4.79
CA GLU A 129 -5.58 -28.15 -3.51
C GLU A 129 -6.66 -29.24 -3.43
N ALA A 130 -6.25 -30.44 -2.99
CA ALA A 130 -7.14 -31.58 -2.83
C ALA A 130 -8.19 -31.44 -1.70
N ASN A 131 -7.94 -30.61 -0.68
CA ASN A 131 -8.84 -30.44 0.47
C ASN A 131 -8.51 -29.18 1.30
N ILE A 132 -9.36 -28.89 2.29
CA ILE A 132 -9.21 -27.73 3.19
C ILE A 132 -7.87 -27.74 3.94
N LEU A 133 -7.42 -28.91 4.42
CA LEU A 133 -6.16 -29.02 5.16
C LEU A 133 -4.97 -28.72 4.25
N HIS A 134 -5.00 -29.20 3.00
CA HIS A 134 -4.01 -28.86 1.99
C HIS A 134 -4.00 -27.35 1.71
N ALA A 135 -5.16 -26.70 1.58
CA ALA A 135 -5.28 -25.25 1.41
C ALA A 135 -4.87 -24.43 2.65
N ILE A 136 -4.88 -25.01 3.84
CA ILE A 136 -4.32 -24.40 5.05
C ILE A 136 -2.79 -24.56 5.05
N GLY A 137 -2.28 -25.75 4.74
CA GLY A 137 -0.85 -26.02 4.66
C GLY A 137 -0.12 -25.15 3.64
N ASN A 138 -0.67 -25.03 2.43
CA ASN A 138 -0.11 -24.16 1.39
C ASN A 138 -0.18 -22.68 1.78
N GLY A 139 -1.27 -22.27 2.42
CA GLY A 139 -1.41 -20.92 2.97
C GLY A 139 -0.35 -20.63 4.04
N ALA A 140 -0.08 -21.57 4.94
CA ALA A 140 0.95 -21.44 5.97
C ALA A 140 2.36 -21.33 5.37
N MET A 141 2.69 -22.17 4.37
CA MET A 141 3.97 -22.09 3.65
C MET A 141 4.14 -20.76 2.92
N THR A 142 3.08 -20.28 2.26
CA THR A 142 3.08 -18.97 1.62
C THR A 142 3.29 -17.85 2.66
N GLY A 143 2.62 -17.95 3.81
CA GLY A 143 2.77 -17.02 4.93
C GLY A 143 4.19 -16.98 5.50
N ILE A 144 4.87 -18.13 5.63
CA ILE A 144 6.30 -18.18 6.04
C ILE A 144 7.16 -17.39 5.05
N ASN A 145 6.99 -17.65 3.75
CA ASN A 145 7.77 -16.95 2.71
C ASN A 145 7.50 -15.43 2.73
N LEU A 146 6.24 -15.01 2.86
CA LEU A 146 5.89 -13.60 2.97
C LEU A 146 6.49 -12.96 4.22
N SER A 147 6.44 -13.64 5.37
CA SER A 147 7.00 -13.14 6.63
C SER A 147 8.51 -12.98 6.55
N LEU A 148 9.22 -13.96 5.98
CA LEU A 148 10.67 -13.90 5.76
C LEU A 148 11.05 -12.78 4.78
N LEU A 149 10.25 -12.59 3.71
CA LEU A 149 10.46 -11.50 2.77
C LEU A 149 10.31 -10.14 3.45
N VAL A 150 9.27 -9.95 4.26
CA VAL A 150 9.05 -8.70 5.02
C VAL A 150 10.19 -8.48 6.01
N ALA A 151 10.59 -9.51 6.78
CA ALA A 151 11.68 -9.40 7.75
C ALA A 151 13.02 -9.05 7.08
N ALA A 152 13.37 -9.73 5.98
CA ALA A 152 14.59 -9.44 5.23
C ALA A 152 14.57 -8.03 4.63
N ASN A 153 13.43 -7.60 4.08
CA ASN A 153 13.23 -6.25 3.55
C ASN A 153 13.39 -5.19 4.65
N LEU A 154 12.79 -5.42 5.83
CA LEU A 154 12.91 -4.50 6.97
C LEU A 154 14.37 -4.35 7.40
N ILE A 155 15.11 -5.45 7.57
CA ILE A 155 16.53 -5.42 7.94
C ILE A 155 17.33 -4.62 6.92
N ALA A 156 17.17 -4.92 5.63
CA ALA A 156 17.92 -4.26 4.56
C ALA A 156 17.62 -2.77 4.48
N VAL A 157 16.34 -2.40 4.52
CA VAL A 157 15.89 -1.02 4.40
C VAL A 157 16.30 -0.19 5.62
N ILE A 158 16.13 -0.71 6.84
CA ILE A 158 16.56 -0.01 8.07
C ILE A 158 18.08 0.23 8.02
N ALA A 159 18.87 -0.79 7.68
CA ALA A 159 20.33 -0.65 7.58
C ALA A 159 20.76 0.40 6.54
N LEU A 160 20.05 0.50 5.40
CA LEU A 160 20.32 1.51 4.37
C LEU A 160 19.93 2.91 4.82
N VAL A 161 18.80 3.06 5.54
CA VAL A 161 18.37 4.34 6.11
C VAL A 161 19.36 4.79 7.18
N ASP A 162 19.79 3.91 8.08
CA ASP A 162 20.79 4.21 9.11
C ASP A 162 22.13 4.64 8.50
N LEU A 163 22.57 3.97 7.43
CA LEU A 163 23.77 4.36 6.69
C LEU A 163 23.62 5.76 6.07
N ALA A 164 22.48 6.05 5.45
CA ALA A 164 22.21 7.36 4.86
C ALA A 164 22.14 8.45 5.94
N ASP A 165 21.47 8.18 7.06
CA ASP A 165 21.36 9.09 8.20
C ASP A 165 22.72 9.36 8.84
N PHE A 166 23.58 8.35 8.95
CA PHE A 166 24.96 8.52 9.37
C PHE A 166 25.73 9.48 8.46
N LEU A 167 25.65 9.28 7.14
CA LEU A 167 26.32 10.15 6.16
C LEU A 167 25.75 11.57 6.17
N LEU A 168 24.43 11.72 6.28
CA LEU A 168 23.77 13.01 6.35
C LEU A 168 24.10 13.76 7.64
N THR A 169 24.16 13.05 8.77
CA THR A 169 24.56 13.64 10.05
C THR A 169 26.01 14.12 9.96
N TRP A 170 26.90 13.29 9.44
CA TRP A 170 28.30 13.63 9.21
C TRP A 170 28.46 14.86 8.30
N LEU A 171 27.72 14.94 7.19
CA LEU A 171 27.71 16.12 6.30
C LEU A 171 27.08 17.35 6.96
N GLY A 172 26.00 17.18 7.71
CA GLY A 172 25.29 18.25 8.41
C GLY A 172 26.19 18.95 9.42
N GLU A 173 27.03 18.19 10.12
CA GLU A 173 28.00 18.75 11.08
C GLU A 173 28.99 19.73 10.43
N PHE A 174 29.40 19.52 9.17
CA PHE A 174 30.27 20.47 8.45
C PHE A 174 29.60 21.81 8.18
N VAL A 175 28.28 21.83 8.00
CA VAL A 175 27.47 23.04 7.74
C VAL A 175 26.73 23.53 8.98
N SER A 176 27.13 23.06 10.18
CA SER A 176 26.54 23.42 11.48
C SER A 176 25.07 23.02 11.67
N ILE A 177 24.57 22.04 10.92
CA ILE A 177 23.26 21.42 11.10
C ILE A 177 23.44 20.11 11.88
N ARG A 178 23.05 20.10 13.16
CA ARG A 178 23.18 18.92 14.02
C ARG A 178 22.00 17.96 13.83
N GLY A 179 22.29 16.67 13.75
CA GLY A 179 21.27 15.61 13.72
C GLY A 179 20.45 15.56 12.42
N LEU A 180 21.08 15.87 11.28
CA LEU A 180 20.43 15.82 9.98
C LEU A 180 20.18 14.36 9.55
N THR A 181 18.91 13.97 9.45
CA THR A 181 18.48 12.64 8.98
C THR A 181 17.62 12.75 7.72
N MET A 182 17.54 11.66 6.94
CA MET A 182 16.62 11.54 5.80
C MET A 182 15.17 11.78 6.25
N GLU A 183 14.80 11.25 7.41
CA GLU A 183 13.48 11.46 7.98
C GLU A 183 13.19 12.94 8.21
N MET A 184 14.16 13.69 8.76
CA MET A 184 14.00 15.13 8.97
C MET A 184 13.87 15.87 7.64
N VAL A 185 14.74 15.58 6.67
CA VAL A 185 14.72 16.22 5.35
C VAL A 185 13.38 15.98 4.64
N VAL A 186 12.96 14.72 4.55
CA VAL A 186 11.70 14.36 3.88
C VAL A 186 10.50 14.85 4.68
N GLY A 187 10.58 14.86 6.02
CA GLY A 187 9.57 15.46 6.89
C GLY A 187 9.33 16.93 6.55
N TYR A 188 10.38 17.75 6.43
CA TYR A 188 10.23 19.15 6.03
C TYR A 188 9.68 19.32 4.61
N VAL A 189 10.05 18.44 3.67
CA VAL A 189 9.49 18.45 2.31
C VAL A 189 7.98 18.11 2.32
N LEU A 190 7.56 17.18 3.18
CA LEU A 190 6.17 16.74 3.32
C LEU A 190 5.38 17.55 4.36
N TYR A 191 6.01 18.50 5.06
CA TYR A 191 5.34 19.39 6.01
C TYR A 191 4.11 20.11 5.41
N PRO A 192 4.19 20.78 4.25
CA PRO A 192 3.01 21.40 3.64
C PRO A 192 1.95 20.36 3.28
N TYR A 193 2.37 19.13 2.94
CA TYR A 193 1.45 18.06 2.61
C TYR A 193 0.68 17.60 3.85
N ALA A 194 1.36 17.36 4.98
CA ALA A 194 0.72 17.02 6.26
C ALA A 194 -0.23 18.14 6.74
N TRP A 195 0.13 19.41 6.53
CA TRP A 195 -0.77 20.53 6.82
C TRP A 195 -2.05 20.48 5.98
N LEU A 196 -1.95 20.19 4.68
CA LEU A 196 -3.13 20.03 3.79
C LEU A 196 -4.05 18.87 4.18
N LEU A 197 -3.55 17.87 4.90
CA LEU A 197 -4.37 16.78 5.45
C LEU A 197 -5.21 17.20 6.67
N GLY A 198 -5.03 18.42 7.18
CA GLY A 198 -5.73 18.94 8.35
C GLY A 198 -5.16 18.43 9.68
N VAL A 199 -3.86 18.15 9.72
CA VAL A 199 -3.13 17.81 10.94
C VAL A 199 -3.03 19.07 11.83
N PRO A 200 -3.34 18.98 13.14
CA PRO A 200 -3.13 20.06 14.09
C PRO A 200 -1.70 20.60 14.09
N THR A 201 -1.53 21.91 14.25
CA THR A 201 -0.26 22.61 14.08
C THR A 201 0.87 22.05 14.92
N GLU A 202 0.60 21.62 16.15
CA GLU A 202 1.60 21.00 17.03
C GLU A 202 2.14 19.66 16.53
N ASN A 203 1.42 18.94 15.66
CA ASN A 203 1.78 17.58 15.21
C ASN A 203 2.13 17.49 13.72
N ILE A 204 2.18 18.61 12.98
CA ILE A 204 2.45 18.59 11.53
C ILE A 204 3.81 17.97 11.24
N LEU A 205 4.85 18.36 11.99
CA LEU A 205 6.20 17.84 11.78
C LEU A 205 6.24 16.33 12.04
N ASP A 206 5.67 15.87 13.15
CA ASP A 206 5.61 14.44 13.51
C ASP A 206 4.92 13.62 12.41
N VAL A 207 3.76 14.06 11.92
CA VAL A 207 3.02 13.36 10.87
C VAL A 207 3.78 13.40 9.54
N SER A 208 4.39 14.54 9.19
CA SER A 208 5.16 14.66 7.95
C SER A 208 6.39 13.75 7.95
N GLN A 209 7.05 13.59 9.10
CA GLN A 209 8.16 12.68 9.30
C GLN A 209 7.72 11.21 9.18
N LEU A 210 6.58 10.85 9.77
CA LEU A 210 5.98 9.52 9.61
C LEU A 210 5.64 9.20 8.14
N LEU A 211 5.11 10.17 7.38
CA LEU A 211 4.86 10.02 5.94
C LEU A 211 6.16 9.82 5.15
N GLY A 212 7.21 10.56 5.51
CA GLY A 212 8.52 10.41 4.90
C GLY A 212 9.13 9.04 5.19
N LEU A 213 9.08 8.61 6.45
CA LEU A 213 9.55 7.31 6.91
C LEU A 213 8.82 6.16 6.22
N LYS A 214 7.50 6.28 6.03
CA LYS A 214 6.72 5.33 5.23
C LYS A 214 7.27 5.22 3.81
N PHE A 215 7.49 6.36 3.15
CA PHE A 215 7.87 6.36 1.74
C PHE A 215 9.30 5.85 1.51
N ILE A 216 10.24 6.27 2.36
CA ILE A 216 11.64 5.88 2.30
C ILE A 216 11.80 4.42 2.72
N ALA A 217 11.22 4.05 3.86
CA ALA A 217 11.37 2.73 4.43
C ALA A 217 10.17 1.82 4.08
N ASN A 218 9.13 1.88 4.90
CA ASN A 218 7.83 1.26 4.70
C ASN A 218 6.88 1.66 5.84
N GLU A 219 5.62 1.30 5.69
CA GLU A 219 4.57 1.56 6.67
C GLU A 219 4.75 0.80 7.99
N PHE A 220 5.38 -0.38 8.00
CA PHE A 220 5.68 -1.10 9.25
C PHE A 220 6.63 -0.31 10.16
N VAL A 221 7.71 0.23 9.59
CA VAL A 221 8.67 1.06 10.33
C VAL A 221 7.99 2.34 10.85
N ALA A 222 7.14 2.96 10.03
CA ALA A 222 6.38 4.14 10.43
C ALA A 222 5.36 3.84 11.55
N TYR A 223 4.61 2.74 11.47
CA TYR A 223 3.69 2.34 12.53
C TYR A 223 4.40 1.95 13.82
N ASN A 224 5.56 1.31 13.72
CA ASN A 224 6.39 1.03 14.88
C ASN A 224 6.83 2.33 15.54
N LYS A 225 7.37 3.31 14.78
CA LYS A 225 7.74 4.62 15.33
C LYS A 225 6.56 5.36 15.98
N LEU A 226 5.38 5.29 15.38
CA LEU A 226 4.17 5.92 15.93
C LEU A 226 3.80 5.33 17.30
N ASN A 227 3.90 4.01 17.48
CA ASN A 227 3.40 3.32 18.67
C ASN A 227 4.47 2.86 19.66
N ASP A 228 5.76 2.92 19.31
CA ASP A 228 6.86 2.46 20.17
C ASP A 228 6.90 3.25 21.48
N ALA A 229 6.76 2.51 22.59
CA ALA A 229 6.81 3.04 23.95
C ALA A 229 8.01 2.50 24.75
N SER A 230 8.98 1.87 24.08
CA SER A 230 10.13 1.22 24.74
C SER A 230 11.04 2.21 25.46
N ASN A 231 11.13 3.44 24.95
CA ASN A 231 11.99 4.50 25.46
C ASN A 231 11.22 5.67 26.12
N GLY A 232 9.97 5.45 26.54
CA GLY A 232 9.11 6.47 27.13
C GLY A 232 7.71 6.51 26.51
N PRO A 233 6.95 7.61 26.69
CA PRO A 233 5.65 7.76 26.05
C PRO A 233 5.78 7.69 24.53
N SER A 234 4.96 6.86 23.87
CA SER A 234 5.00 6.75 22.40
C SER A 234 4.66 8.08 21.73
N LEU A 235 5.13 8.26 20.49
CA LEU A 235 4.81 9.44 19.70
C LEU A 235 3.29 9.65 19.61
N LYS A 236 2.54 8.56 19.38
CA LYS A 236 1.08 8.57 19.38
C LYS A 236 0.49 9.15 20.67
N SER A 237 1.02 8.79 21.85
CA SER A 237 0.51 9.29 23.14
C SER A 237 0.75 10.79 23.36
N GLN A 238 1.70 11.38 22.63
CA GLN A 238 2.03 12.80 22.68
C GLN A 238 1.25 13.62 21.64
N MET A 239 0.58 12.96 20.69
CA MET A 239 -0.20 13.59 19.63
C MET A 239 -1.66 13.79 20.05
N THR A 240 -2.31 14.80 19.48
CA THR A 240 -3.77 14.96 19.59
C THR A 240 -4.50 13.75 18.98
N VAL A 241 -5.69 13.41 19.52
CA VAL A 241 -6.51 12.29 19.00
C VAL A 241 -6.80 12.44 17.50
N ARG A 242 -6.98 13.68 17.03
CA ARG A 242 -7.14 14.00 15.60
C ARG A 242 -5.88 13.63 14.80
N ALA A 243 -4.71 14.08 15.23
CA ALA A 243 -3.44 13.79 14.54
C ALA A 243 -3.14 12.28 14.53
N GLN A 244 -3.40 11.57 15.64
CA GLN A 244 -3.25 10.11 15.72
C GLN A 244 -4.09 9.41 14.65
N THR A 245 -5.36 9.81 14.52
CA THR A 245 -6.28 9.21 13.54
C THR A 245 -5.83 9.52 12.11
N ILE A 246 -5.46 10.77 11.81
CA ILE A 246 -4.96 11.14 10.48
C ILE A 246 -3.69 10.37 10.13
N ALA A 247 -2.76 10.22 11.07
CA ALA A 247 -1.53 9.46 10.87
C ALA A 247 -1.82 7.99 10.56
N GLU A 248 -2.70 7.33 11.34
CA GLU A 248 -3.05 5.93 11.08
C GLU A 248 -3.66 5.72 9.69
N PHE A 249 -4.55 6.62 9.24
CA PHE A 249 -5.12 6.51 7.89
C PHE A 249 -4.09 6.82 6.80
N ALA A 250 -3.27 7.86 6.97
CA ALA A 250 -2.28 8.25 5.97
C ALA A 250 -1.15 7.21 5.82
N LEU A 251 -0.84 6.49 6.90
CA LEU A 251 0.15 5.42 6.88
C LEU A 251 -0.35 4.13 6.23
N CYS A 252 -1.68 3.95 6.11
CA CYS A 252 -2.29 2.72 5.63
C CYS A 252 -2.17 2.51 4.11
N GLY A 253 -0.99 2.09 3.65
CA GLY A 253 -0.80 1.48 2.33
C GLY A 253 0.66 1.19 1.99
N PHE A 254 0.88 0.31 1.02
CA PHE A 254 2.22 -0.16 0.63
C PHE A 254 3.03 0.81 -0.24
N GLY A 255 2.59 2.04 -0.46
CA GLY A 255 3.31 3.04 -1.27
C GLY A 255 4.68 3.44 -0.68
N ASN A 256 5.75 2.74 -1.07
CA ASN A 256 7.14 2.98 -0.67
C ASN A 256 8.12 2.40 -1.72
N PHE A 257 9.42 2.74 -1.61
CA PHE A 257 10.43 2.28 -2.58
C PHE A 257 10.60 0.77 -2.64
N SER A 258 10.52 0.07 -1.50
CA SER A 258 10.66 -1.39 -1.47
C SER A 258 9.52 -2.09 -2.21
N SER A 259 8.30 -1.59 -2.06
CA SER A 259 7.11 -2.08 -2.76
C SER A 259 7.18 -1.84 -4.27
N ILE A 260 7.80 -0.74 -4.73
CA ILE A 260 8.04 -0.50 -6.17
C ILE A 260 8.85 -1.66 -6.75
N ALA A 261 9.97 -2.00 -6.09
CA ALA A 261 10.81 -3.11 -6.54
C ALA A 261 10.05 -4.45 -6.52
N GLN A 262 9.24 -4.70 -5.47
CA GLN A 262 8.43 -5.92 -5.36
C GLN A 262 7.36 -6.03 -6.46
N GLN A 263 6.66 -4.95 -6.78
CA GLN A 263 5.66 -4.96 -7.86
C GLN A 263 6.32 -5.13 -9.24
N ILE A 264 7.44 -4.44 -9.52
CA ILE A 264 8.18 -4.61 -10.77
C ILE A 264 8.65 -6.07 -10.90
N GLY A 265 9.19 -6.65 -9.83
CA GLY A 265 9.64 -8.05 -9.81
C GLY A 265 8.50 -9.03 -10.05
N THR A 266 7.39 -8.88 -9.31
CA THR A 266 6.23 -9.77 -9.39
C THR A 266 5.53 -9.67 -10.74
N LEU A 267 5.13 -8.47 -11.15
CA LEU A 267 4.42 -8.26 -12.41
C LEU A 267 5.32 -8.56 -13.61
N GLY A 268 6.62 -8.23 -13.53
CA GLY A 268 7.58 -8.58 -14.57
C GLY A 268 7.84 -10.07 -14.69
N ALA A 269 7.67 -10.85 -13.62
CA ALA A 269 7.74 -12.32 -13.68
C ALA A 269 6.45 -12.94 -14.24
N LEU A 270 5.29 -12.32 -13.97
CA LEU A 270 3.99 -12.78 -14.46
C LEU A 270 3.71 -12.40 -15.93
N ALA A 271 4.22 -11.25 -16.38
CA ALA A 271 4.14 -10.76 -17.75
C ALA A 271 5.52 -10.31 -18.27
N PRO A 272 6.42 -11.24 -18.63
CA PRO A 272 7.80 -10.92 -19.02
C PRO A 272 7.92 -9.95 -20.20
N SER A 273 6.97 -10.05 -21.15
CA SER A 273 6.86 -9.17 -22.31
C SER A 273 6.59 -7.70 -21.94
N ARG A 274 5.97 -7.45 -20.79
CA ARG A 274 5.56 -6.12 -20.28
C ARG A 274 6.53 -5.52 -19.26
N LYS A 275 7.59 -6.23 -18.88
CA LYS A 275 8.50 -5.84 -17.78
C LYS A 275 9.04 -4.41 -17.91
N GLY A 276 9.39 -3.99 -19.14
CA GLY A 276 9.89 -2.65 -19.41
C GLY A 276 8.84 -1.56 -19.17
N GLU A 277 7.58 -1.84 -19.48
CA GLU A 277 6.47 -0.91 -19.26
C GLU A 277 6.12 -0.80 -17.77
N VAL A 278 5.96 -1.94 -17.09
CA VAL A 278 5.73 -2.01 -15.63
C VAL A 278 6.78 -1.18 -14.90
N SER A 279 8.07 -1.33 -15.26
CA SER A 279 9.15 -0.56 -14.64
C SER A 279 9.04 0.95 -14.88
N ARG A 280 8.55 1.40 -16.04
CA ARG A 280 8.41 2.83 -16.35
C ARG A 280 7.27 3.47 -15.58
N ILE A 281 6.16 2.76 -15.40
CA ILE A 281 4.96 3.30 -14.73
C ILE A 281 4.97 3.11 -13.21
N ALA A 282 5.81 2.23 -12.67
CA ALA A 282 5.79 1.84 -11.25
C ALA A 282 5.93 3.01 -10.27
N LEU A 283 6.85 3.96 -10.55
CA LEU A 283 7.02 5.13 -9.69
C LEU A 283 5.78 6.03 -9.73
N SER A 284 5.19 6.23 -10.92
CA SER A 284 3.94 6.98 -11.07
C SER A 284 2.80 6.32 -10.30
N ALA A 285 2.66 4.99 -10.40
CA ALA A 285 1.64 4.23 -9.68
C ALA A 285 1.83 4.29 -8.16
N CYS A 286 3.09 4.21 -7.68
CA CYS A 286 3.39 4.32 -6.25
C CYS A 286 3.06 5.70 -5.70
N ILE A 287 3.44 6.78 -6.40
CA ILE A 287 3.10 8.14 -5.98
C ILE A 287 1.57 8.31 -5.97
N THR A 288 0.89 7.82 -7.01
CA THR A 288 -0.58 7.88 -7.10
C THR A 288 -1.24 7.10 -5.96
N GLY A 289 -0.72 5.92 -5.62
CA GLY A 289 -1.22 5.10 -4.50
C GLY A 289 -0.98 5.76 -3.15
N SER A 290 0.20 6.36 -2.93
CA SER A 290 0.49 7.14 -1.73
C SER A 290 -0.45 8.34 -1.61
N ILE A 291 -0.71 9.07 -2.71
CA ILE A 291 -1.69 10.16 -2.73
C ILE A 291 -3.08 9.61 -2.37
N ALA A 292 -3.48 8.45 -2.91
CA ALA A 292 -4.76 7.82 -2.55
C ALA A 292 -4.89 7.56 -1.04
N THR A 293 -3.86 7.01 -0.39
CA THR A 293 -3.87 6.79 1.08
C THR A 293 -3.99 8.08 1.89
N THR A 294 -3.47 9.18 1.35
CA THR A 294 -3.54 10.47 2.05
C THR A 294 -4.84 11.22 1.73
N VAL A 295 -5.45 11.00 0.56
CA VAL A 295 -6.80 11.48 0.27
C VAL A 295 -7.82 10.79 1.17
N THR A 296 -7.69 9.49 1.43
CA THR A 296 -8.55 8.81 2.41
C THR A 296 -8.36 9.40 3.82
N ALA A 297 -7.12 9.70 4.22
CA ALA A 297 -6.84 10.40 5.48
C ALA A 297 -7.44 11.81 5.53
N ALA A 298 -7.40 12.57 4.43
CA ALA A 298 -8.03 13.89 4.35
C ALA A 298 -9.55 13.81 4.45
N ILE A 299 -10.18 12.79 3.84
CA ILE A 299 -11.62 12.54 4.00
C ILE A 299 -11.96 12.26 5.47
N VAL A 300 -11.17 11.41 6.14
CA VAL A 300 -11.38 11.13 7.57
C VAL A 300 -11.18 12.39 8.42
N SER A 301 -10.15 13.19 8.12
CA SER A 301 -9.90 14.47 8.78
C SER A 301 -11.14 15.39 8.76
N MET A 302 -11.90 15.42 7.66
CA MET A 302 -13.11 16.26 7.57
C MET A 302 -14.27 15.83 8.48
N VAL A 303 -14.30 14.57 8.93
CA VAL A 303 -15.45 13.99 9.67
C VAL A 303 -15.15 13.68 11.13
N ILE A 304 -13.93 13.96 11.61
CA ILE A 304 -13.50 13.80 13.01
C ILE A 304 -13.25 15.14 13.69
#